data_AF-A0A4Y9Q345-F1
#
_entry.id   AF-A0A4Y9Q345-F1
#
_cell.length_a   1.000
_cell.length_b   1.000
_cell.length_c   1.000
_cell.angle_alpha   90.00
_cell.angle_beta   90.00
_cell.angle_gamma   90.00
#
_symmetry.space_group_name_H-M   'P 1'
#
loop_
_entity.id
_entity.type
_entity.pdbx_description
1 polymer ?
#
loop_
_entity_poly.entity_id
_entity_poly.type
_entity_poly.pdbx_seq_one_letter_code
_entity_poly.pdbx_strand_id
1 'polypeptide(L)'
;MAAPTTCGHGGRTAAIHLDGRYCDWCYRNAPQFRRPCVRCTEVDHLNGARLCRRCRASDLLDAVFTDSILRAQPALSAVRDHLRDADPRYVLLVKRRGTSWQLIEKIAALDRSVTHTDLDQMGTPRSVSQVRSLLVDLQVLPPRDEYAVAVEANARAELASLPHRADQLALRRFFRWQQQRRAASTLTLSMAANDRTELRAISSLLRALNVEGFTIATGEQR
;
A
#
# COMPACT_ATOMS: atom_id res chain seq x y z
N MET A 1 -16.91 -38.60 -11.06
CA MET A 1 -17.00 -37.18 -11.47
C MET A 1 -18.02 -36.48 -10.59
N ALA A 2 -17.71 -35.31 -10.03
CA ALA A 2 -18.68 -34.56 -9.21
C ALA A 2 -19.82 -34.04 -10.10
N ALA A 3 -21.07 -34.20 -9.65
CA ALA A 3 -22.22 -33.73 -10.40
C ALA A 3 -22.22 -32.20 -10.57
N PRO A 4 -22.60 -31.69 -11.76
CA PRO A 4 -22.54 -30.27 -12.10
C PRO A 4 -23.53 -29.43 -11.29
N THR A 5 -23.32 -28.11 -11.29
CA THR A 5 -24.22 -27.16 -10.62
C THR A 5 -25.56 -27.06 -11.37
N THR A 6 -26.65 -26.81 -10.66
CA THR A 6 -28.00 -26.74 -11.24
C THR A 6 -28.35 -25.39 -11.85
N CYS A 7 -27.51 -24.37 -11.65
CA CYS A 7 -27.78 -22.98 -12.00
C CYS A 7 -27.28 -22.53 -13.39
N GLY A 8 -26.77 -23.45 -14.23
CA GLY A 8 -26.21 -23.10 -15.55
C GLY A 8 -24.88 -22.33 -15.53
N HIS A 9 -24.45 -21.80 -14.38
CA HIS A 9 -23.13 -21.21 -14.21
C HIS A 9 -22.02 -22.28 -14.27
N GLY A 10 -20.99 -22.03 -15.07
CA GLY A 10 -19.77 -22.84 -15.05
C GLY A 10 -19.06 -22.73 -13.68
N GLY A 11 -18.59 -23.85 -13.14
CA GLY A 11 -17.82 -23.86 -11.89
C GLY A 11 -18.02 -25.10 -11.03
N ARG A 12 -17.28 -25.16 -9.92
CA ARG A 12 -17.39 -26.23 -8.92
C ARG A 12 -18.61 -26.01 -8.02
N THR A 13 -19.23 -27.11 -7.60
CA THR A 13 -20.31 -27.10 -6.59
C THR A 13 -19.76 -26.61 -5.25
N ALA A 14 -20.31 -25.52 -4.75
CA ALA A 14 -19.96 -24.90 -3.47
C ALA A 14 -20.90 -25.34 -2.33
N ALA A 15 -22.16 -25.64 -2.65
CA ALA A 15 -23.14 -26.12 -1.68
C ALA A 15 -24.20 -27.01 -2.35
N ILE A 16 -24.88 -27.83 -1.53
CA ILE A 16 -26.02 -28.66 -1.95
C ILE A 16 -27.19 -28.32 -1.04
N HIS A 17 -28.36 -28.14 -1.63
CA HIS A 17 -29.63 -27.98 -0.92
C HIS A 17 -30.72 -28.80 -1.62
N LEU A 18 -31.92 -28.85 -1.03
CA LEU A 18 -33.06 -29.62 -1.54
C LEU A 18 -33.35 -29.27 -3.00
N ASP A 19 -33.21 -28.00 -3.37
CA ASP A 19 -33.51 -27.48 -4.70
C ASP A 19 -32.34 -27.60 -5.70
N GLY A 20 -31.21 -28.20 -5.29
CA GLY A 20 -30.10 -28.51 -6.20
C GLY A 20 -28.69 -28.16 -5.71
N ARG A 21 -27.76 -28.03 -6.66
CA ARG A 21 -26.32 -27.84 -6.44
C ARG A 21 -25.92 -26.43 -6.83
N TYR A 22 -25.38 -25.68 -5.88
CA TYR A 22 -25.09 -24.25 -6.04
C TYR A 22 -23.62 -24.04 -6.38
N CYS A 23 -23.33 -23.23 -7.40
CA CYS A 23 -21.98 -22.71 -7.62
C CYS A 23 -21.62 -21.66 -6.54
N ASP A 24 -20.37 -21.20 -6.49
CA ASP A 24 -19.92 -20.18 -5.52
C ASP A 24 -20.74 -18.87 -5.62
N TRP A 25 -21.11 -18.44 -6.82
CA TRP A 25 -21.93 -17.23 -7.01
C TRP A 25 -23.36 -17.43 -6.51
N CYS A 26 -24.04 -18.52 -6.91
CA CYS A 26 -25.40 -18.81 -6.46
C CYS A 26 -25.45 -19.01 -4.94
N TYR A 27 -24.46 -19.71 -4.36
CA TYR A 27 -24.36 -19.89 -2.92
C TYR A 27 -24.31 -18.55 -2.16
N ARG A 28 -23.51 -17.58 -2.63
CA ARG A 28 -23.37 -16.26 -1.97
C ARG A 28 -24.63 -15.38 -2.04
N ASN A 29 -25.49 -15.62 -3.03
CA ASN A 29 -26.70 -14.83 -3.26
C ASN A 29 -27.96 -15.52 -2.70
N ALA A 30 -27.89 -16.81 -2.42
CA ALA A 30 -28.99 -17.64 -1.95
C ALA A 30 -29.33 -17.39 -0.45
N PRO A 31 -30.48 -16.76 -0.13
CA PRO A 31 -30.86 -16.44 1.25
C PRO A 31 -31.00 -17.67 2.15
N GLN A 32 -31.39 -18.81 1.59
CA GLN A 32 -31.58 -20.08 2.30
C GLN A 32 -30.31 -20.68 2.89
N PHE A 33 -29.12 -20.19 2.54
CA PHE A 33 -27.86 -20.57 3.20
C PHE A 33 -27.41 -19.57 4.26
N ARG A 34 -28.10 -18.44 4.41
CA ARG A 34 -27.80 -17.49 5.49
C ARG A 34 -28.34 -18.02 6.81
N ARG A 35 -27.59 -17.84 7.88
CA ARG A 35 -27.93 -18.29 9.22
C ARG A 35 -27.62 -17.18 10.22
N PRO A 36 -28.35 -17.09 11.35
CA PRO A 36 -28.04 -16.13 12.39
C PRO A 36 -26.68 -16.44 13.01
N CYS A 37 -25.83 -15.43 13.12
CA CYS A 37 -24.53 -15.51 13.79
C CYS A 37 -24.71 -15.95 15.25
N VAL A 38 -23.89 -16.88 15.73
CA VAL A 38 -23.97 -17.35 17.13
C VAL A 38 -23.60 -16.29 18.16
N ARG A 39 -22.95 -15.18 17.73
CA ARG A 39 -22.52 -14.09 18.63
C ARG A 39 -23.45 -12.88 18.58
N CYS A 40 -23.78 -12.38 17.39
CA CYS A 40 -24.53 -11.14 17.23
C CYS A 40 -25.90 -11.32 16.58
N THR A 41 -26.32 -12.56 16.28
CA THR A 41 -27.60 -12.93 15.61
C THR A 41 -27.79 -12.41 14.18
N GLU A 42 -26.88 -11.58 13.66
CA GLU A 42 -26.91 -11.09 12.29
C GLU A 42 -26.95 -12.26 11.28
N VAL A 43 -27.88 -12.18 10.33
CA VAL A 43 -28.09 -13.21 9.31
C VAL A 43 -27.07 -13.04 8.20
N ASP A 44 -26.15 -14.01 8.08
CA ASP A 44 -25.07 -13.96 7.10
C ASP A 44 -24.69 -15.37 6.61
N HIS A 45 -23.85 -15.45 5.58
CA HIS A 45 -23.09 -16.65 5.24
C HIS A 45 -21.97 -16.85 6.26
N LEU A 46 -22.22 -17.75 7.20
CA LEU A 46 -21.32 -18.02 8.31
C LEU A 46 -20.13 -18.89 7.88
N ASN A 47 -19.01 -18.80 8.60
CA ASN A 47 -17.90 -19.74 8.45
C ASN A 47 -18.15 -21.03 9.23
N GLY A 48 -17.16 -21.95 9.25
CA GLY A 48 -17.22 -23.18 10.06
C GLY A 48 -17.43 -22.95 11.56
N ALA A 49 -16.98 -21.81 12.10
CA ALA A 49 -17.21 -21.41 13.49
C ALA A 49 -18.59 -20.75 13.72
N ARG A 50 -19.46 -20.68 12.71
CA ARG A 50 -20.79 -20.07 12.76
C ARG A 50 -20.79 -18.56 13.09
N LEU A 51 -19.75 -17.84 12.67
CA LEU A 51 -19.63 -16.38 12.85
C LEU A 51 -19.86 -15.61 11.54
N CYS A 52 -20.60 -14.49 11.62
CA CYS A 52 -20.78 -13.56 10.49
C CYS A 52 -19.47 -12.85 10.14
N ARG A 53 -19.41 -12.19 8.99
CA ARG A 53 -18.20 -11.44 8.57
C ARG A 53 -17.79 -10.36 9.57
N ARG A 54 -18.74 -9.61 10.13
CA ARG A 54 -18.47 -8.56 11.12
C ARG A 54 -17.78 -9.11 12.36
N CYS A 55 -18.30 -10.21 12.91
CA CYS A 55 -17.73 -10.84 14.09
C CYS A 55 -16.30 -11.34 13.83
N ARG A 56 -16.08 -11.98 12.68
CA ARG A 56 -14.73 -12.46 12.31
C ARG A 56 -13.74 -11.33 12.09
N ALA A 57 -14.17 -10.22 11.50
CA ALA A 57 -13.32 -9.05 11.33
C ALA A 57 -12.95 -8.43 12.69
N SER A 58 -13.88 -8.38 13.65
CA SER A 58 -13.57 -7.97 15.02
C SER A 58 -12.51 -8.87 15.65
N ASP A 59 -12.70 -10.19 15.62
CA ASP A 59 -11.76 -11.14 16.25
C ASP A 59 -10.36 -11.03 15.66
N LEU A 60 -10.29 -10.80 14.35
CA LEU A 60 -9.05 -10.57 13.63
C LEU A 60 -8.33 -9.29 14.12
N LEU A 61 -9.08 -8.20 14.29
CA LEU A 61 -8.54 -6.94 14.78
C LEU A 61 -8.12 -7.04 16.25
N ASP A 62 -8.94 -7.69 17.08
CA ASP A 62 -8.68 -7.85 18.51
C ASP A 62 -7.46 -8.75 18.77
N ALA A 63 -7.17 -9.69 17.86
CA ALA A 63 -5.95 -10.51 17.91
C ALA A 63 -4.67 -9.72 17.59
N VAL A 64 -4.75 -8.66 16.79
CA VAL A 64 -3.59 -7.84 16.39
C VAL A 64 -3.42 -6.62 17.30
N PHE A 65 -4.51 -5.95 17.65
CA PHE A 65 -4.52 -4.73 18.45
C PHE A 65 -4.91 -5.04 19.90
N THR A 66 -4.12 -5.89 20.55
CA THR A 66 -4.35 -6.24 21.95
C THR A 66 -4.17 -5.02 22.86
N ASP A 67 -4.75 -5.05 24.05
CA ASP A 67 -4.64 -3.94 25.00
C ASP A 67 -3.18 -3.62 25.37
N SER A 68 -2.29 -4.62 25.42
CA SER A 68 -0.87 -4.38 25.68
C SER A 68 -0.20 -3.62 24.53
N ILE A 69 -0.54 -3.94 23.29
CA ILE A 69 -0.03 -3.27 22.09
C ILE A 69 -0.54 -1.83 22.05
N LEU A 70 -1.82 -1.62 22.32
CA LEU A 70 -2.41 -0.27 22.33
C LEU A 70 -1.90 0.59 23.49
N ARG A 71 -1.49 -0.01 24.61
CA ARG A 71 -0.79 0.73 25.67
C ARG A 71 0.63 1.13 25.26
N ALA A 72 1.37 0.25 24.59
CA ALA A 72 2.73 0.54 24.12
C ALA A 72 2.74 1.52 22.92
N GLN A 73 1.71 1.47 22.08
CA GLN A 73 1.55 2.28 20.87
C GLN A 73 0.13 2.87 20.77
N PRO A 74 -0.22 3.88 21.58
CA PRO A 74 -1.59 4.43 21.65
C PRO A 74 -2.15 4.91 20.31
N ALA A 75 -1.29 5.44 19.44
CA ALA A 75 -1.65 5.92 18.11
C ALA A 75 -2.25 4.81 17.21
N LEU A 76 -1.90 3.53 17.44
CA LEU A 76 -2.48 2.41 16.68
C LEU A 76 -3.97 2.20 16.96
N SER A 77 -4.53 2.84 18.00
CA SER A 77 -5.98 2.83 18.23
C SER A 77 -6.74 3.42 17.03
N ALA A 78 -6.20 4.48 16.39
CA ALA A 78 -6.81 5.07 15.20
C ALA A 78 -6.87 4.07 14.03
N VAL A 79 -5.84 3.22 13.88
CA VAL A 79 -5.81 2.16 12.85
C VAL A 79 -6.84 1.08 13.15
N ARG A 80 -6.90 0.62 14.41
CA ARG A 80 -7.90 -0.36 14.84
C ARG A 80 -9.31 0.16 14.59
N ASP A 81 -9.60 1.39 14.99
CA ASP A 81 -10.93 1.98 14.91
C ASP A 81 -11.33 2.22 13.44
N HIS A 82 -10.42 2.75 12.63
CA HIS A 82 -10.62 2.87 11.17
C HIS A 82 -10.94 1.52 10.52
N LEU A 83 -10.21 0.46 10.85
CA LEU A 83 -10.47 -0.88 10.31
C LEU A 83 -11.75 -1.50 10.86
N ARG A 84 -12.17 -1.14 12.09
CA ARG A 84 -13.42 -1.61 12.70
C ARG A 84 -14.64 -0.97 12.04
N ASP A 85 -14.51 0.27 11.56
CA ASP A 85 -15.56 1.00 10.83
C ASP A 85 -15.64 0.63 9.34
N ALA A 86 -14.59 0.02 8.78
CA ALA A 86 -14.56 -0.43 7.39
C ALA A 86 -15.51 -1.62 7.12
N ASP A 87 -15.87 -1.86 5.85
CA ASP A 87 -16.64 -3.06 5.47
C ASP A 87 -15.89 -4.33 5.93
N PRO A 88 -16.49 -5.20 6.75
CA PRO A 88 -15.85 -6.44 7.21
C PRO A 88 -15.35 -7.33 6.06
N ARG A 89 -15.96 -7.27 4.87
CA ARG A 89 -15.47 -7.96 3.67
C ARG A 89 -14.11 -7.44 3.24
N TYR A 90 -13.89 -6.14 3.32
CA TYR A 90 -12.62 -5.51 2.99
C TYR A 90 -11.53 -5.95 3.96
N VAL A 91 -11.79 -5.90 5.28
CA VAL A 91 -10.84 -6.32 6.31
C VAL A 91 -10.42 -7.79 6.11
N LEU A 92 -11.40 -8.69 5.92
CA LEU A 92 -11.14 -10.10 5.67
C LEU A 92 -10.40 -10.34 4.34
N LEU A 93 -10.66 -9.53 3.32
CA LEU A 93 -9.95 -9.59 2.04
C LEU A 93 -8.49 -9.15 2.19
N VAL A 94 -8.24 -8.06 2.92
CA VAL A 94 -6.88 -7.57 3.21
C VAL A 94 -6.08 -8.63 3.96
N LYS A 95 -6.66 -9.26 5.00
CA LYS A 95 -6.04 -10.42 5.66
C LYS A 95 -5.71 -11.54 4.67
N ARG A 96 -6.66 -11.91 3.82
CA ARG A 96 -6.49 -13.00 2.86
C ARG A 96 -5.39 -12.72 1.84
N ARG A 97 -5.21 -11.46 1.41
CA ARG A 97 -4.12 -11.05 0.50
C ARG A 97 -2.75 -11.02 1.18
N GLY A 98 -2.71 -10.89 2.51
CA GLY A 98 -1.52 -11.11 3.33
C GLY A 98 -0.56 -9.92 3.38
N THR A 99 -0.23 -9.27 2.26
CA THR A 99 0.87 -8.28 2.20
C THR A 99 0.70 -7.12 3.18
N SER A 100 -0.40 -6.35 3.09
CA SER A 100 -0.65 -5.22 4.00
C SER A 100 -0.93 -5.68 5.42
N TRP A 101 -1.60 -6.82 5.59
CA TRP A 101 -1.91 -7.35 6.91
C TRP A 101 -0.67 -7.81 7.68
N GLN A 102 0.27 -8.48 7.01
CA GLN A 102 1.56 -8.88 7.59
C GLN A 102 2.39 -7.67 8.02
N LEU A 103 2.32 -6.56 7.27
CA LEU A 103 2.94 -5.30 7.69
C LEU A 103 2.28 -4.76 8.96
N ILE A 104 0.95 -4.75 9.05
CA ILE A 104 0.23 -4.34 10.26
C ILE A 104 0.62 -5.23 11.46
N GLU A 105 0.69 -6.56 11.27
CA GLU A 105 1.16 -7.50 12.31
C GLU A 105 2.60 -7.19 12.75
N LYS A 106 3.51 -6.90 11.82
CA LYS A 106 4.90 -6.50 12.13
C LYS A 106 4.99 -5.18 12.88
N ILE A 107 4.15 -4.21 12.53
CA ILE A 107 4.07 -2.91 13.21
C ILE A 107 3.54 -3.09 14.64
N ALA A 108 2.48 -3.88 14.80
CA ALA A 108 1.89 -4.18 16.10
C ALA A 108 2.85 -4.95 17.03
N ALA A 109 3.77 -5.72 16.45
CA ALA A 109 4.81 -6.44 17.20
C ALA A 109 5.96 -5.54 17.70
N LEU A 110 6.04 -4.27 17.29
CA LEU A 110 7.01 -3.33 17.85
C LEU A 110 6.64 -2.99 19.29
N ASP A 111 7.64 -2.91 20.16
CA ASP A 111 7.52 -2.50 21.57
C ASP A 111 7.52 -0.98 21.75
N ARG A 112 7.67 -0.24 20.65
CA ARG A 112 7.71 1.22 20.58
C ARG A 112 6.88 1.72 19.40
N SER A 113 6.63 3.03 19.38
CA SER A 113 5.96 3.68 18.25
C SER A 113 6.71 3.43 16.93
N VAL A 114 5.95 3.09 15.89
CA VAL A 114 6.45 2.89 14.53
C VAL A 114 7.01 4.19 13.95
N THR A 115 8.09 4.09 13.18
CA THR A 115 8.69 5.18 12.43
C THR A 115 8.69 4.89 10.94
N HIS A 116 8.93 5.93 10.13
CA HIS A 116 9.13 5.77 8.69
C HIS A 116 10.28 4.83 8.33
N THR A 117 11.35 4.84 9.13
CA THR A 117 12.52 3.97 8.97
C THR A 117 12.18 2.50 9.23
N ASP A 118 11.32 2.20 10.20
CA ASP A 118 10.88 0.83 10.44
C ASP A 118 10.16 0.26 9.21
N LEU A 119 9.29 1.06 8.59
CA LEU A 119 8.62 0.66 7.35
C LEU A 119 9.61 0.46 6.20
N ASP A 120 10.64 1.32 6.08
CA ASP A 120 11.68 1.17 5.05
C ASP A 120 12.50 -0.12 5.24
N GLN A 121 12.62 -0.62 6.48
CA GLN A 121 13.29 -1.90 6.78
C GLN A 121 12.37 -3.12 6.59
N MET A 122 11.05 -2.95 6.71
CA MET A 122 10.08 -4.04 6.59
C MET A 122 9.79 -4.49 5.14
N GLY A 123 10.11 -3.66 4.15
CA GLY A 123 9.90 -3.98 2.74
C GLY A 123 10.29 -2.87 1.77
N THR A 124 10.09 -3.14 0.47
CA THR A 124 10.33 -2.16 -0.59
C THR A 124 9.40 -0.94 -0.47
N PRO A 125 9.77 0.23 -1.03
CA PRO A 125 8.90 1.41 -1.04
C PRO A 125 7.50 1.13 -1.59
N ARG A 126 7.40 0.30 -2.64
CA ARG A 126 6.11 -0.08 -3.25
C ARG A 126 5.27 -0.94 -2.31
N SER A 127 5.88 -1.91 -1.62
CA SER A 127 5.14 -2.84 -0.74
C SER A 127 4.61 -2.17 0.52
N VAL A 128 5.29 -1.13 1.02
CA VAL A 128 4.89 -0.45 2.27
C VAL A 128 4.06 0.82 2.05
N SER A 129 4.02 1.35 0.82
CA SER A 129 3.37 2.63 0.50
C SER A 129 1.90 2.71 0.94
N GLN A 130 1.10 1.67 0.72
CA GLN A 130 -0.32 1.68 1.15
C GLN A 130 -0.46 1.76 2.67
N VAL A 131 0.34 0.99 3.40
CA VAL A 131 0.31 0.99 4.87
C VAL A 131 0.86 2.31 5.41
N ARG A 132 1.92 2.84 4.80
CA ARG A 132 2.47 4.15 5.17
C ARG A 132 1.46 5.27 4.97
N SER A 133 0.78 5.31 3.83
CA SER A 133 -0.25 6.31 3.53
C SER A 133 -1.36 6.25 4.59
N LEU A 134 -1.86 5.05 4.90
CA LEU A 134 -2.86 4.85 5.95
C LEU A 134 -2.38 5.37 7.33
N LEU A 135 -1.13 5.07 7.71
CA LEU A 135 -0.57 5.53 8.99
C LEU A 135 -0.39 7.05 9.04
N VAL A 136 -0.06 7.69 7.92
CA VAL A 136 0.02 9.16 7.83
C VAL A 136 -1.36 9.79 7.88
N ASP A 137 -2.33 9.25 7.14
CA ASP A 137 -3.72 9.74 7.11
C ASP A 137 -4.38 9.66 8.50
N LEU A 138 -4.06 8.62 9.27
CA LEU A 138 -4.52 8.41 10.64
C LEU A 138 -3.61 9.07 11.69
N GLN A 139 -2.65 9.89 11.27
CA GLN A 139 -1.71 10.63 12.13
C GLN A 139 -0.86 9.76 13.08
N VAL A 140 -0.71 8.47 12.77
CA VAL A 140 0.22 7.56 13.47
C VAL A 140 1.66 7.88 13.10
N LEU A 141 1.89 8.27 11.85
CA LEU A 141 3.15 8.78 11.36
C LEU A 141 3.02 10.25 10.98
N PRO A 142 4.05 11.08 11.21
CA PRO A 142 4.06 12.43 10.67
C PRO A 142 4.03 12.37 9.14
N PRO A 143 3.42 13.36 8.46
CA PRO A 143 3.52 13.49 7.02
C PRO A 143 4.99 13.45 6.60
N ARG A 144 5.33 12.51 5.72
CA ARG A 144 6.61 12.45 5.04
C ARG A 144 6.32 12.72 3.58
N ASP A 145 7.06 13.64 2.99
CA ASP A 145 7.00 13.82 1.55
C ASP A 145 7.71 12.64 0.86
N GLU A 146 7.00 11.51 0.76
CA GLU A 146 7.49 10.28 0.13
C GLU A 146 7.94 10.54 -1.31
N TYR A 147 7.25 11.46 -1.98
CA TYR A 147 7.53 11.89 -3.32
C TYR A 147 8.85 12.67 -3.40
N ALA A 148 9.10 13.61 -2.49
CA ALA A 148 10.37 14.34 -2.42
C ALA A 148 11.54 13.40 -2.11
N VAL A 149 11.38 12.50 -1.15
CA VAL A 149 12.40 11.51 -0.81
C VAL A 149 12.72 10.61 -2.02
N ALA A 150 11.69 10.14 -2.73
CA ALA A 150 11.90 9.26 -3.88
C ALA A 150 12.47 9.99 -5.10
N VAL A 151 12.12 11.26 -5.30
CA VAL A 151 12.71 12.13 -6.34
C VAL A 151 14.18 12.42 -6.01
N GLU A 152 14.50 12.72 -4.75
CA GLU A 152 15.88 12.94 -4.30
C GLU A 152 16.76 11.68 -4.44
N ALA A 153 16.25 10.52 -4.04
CA ALA A 153 16.96 9.25 -4.21
C ALA A 153 17.26 8.95 -5.69
N ASN A 154 16.29 9.19 -6.58
CA ASN A 154 16.47 9.03 -8.02
C ASN A 154 17.51 10.02 -8.57
N ALA A 155 17.40 11.31 -8.20
CA ALA A 155 18.35 12.33 -8.59
C ALA A 155 19.79 11.99 -8.19
N ARG A 156 20.00 11.48 -6.96
CA ARG A 156 21.33 11.01 -6.52
C ARG A 156 21.86 9.85 -7.36
N ALA A 157 21.02 8.90 -7.73
CA ALA A 157 21.41 7.78 -8.57
C ALA A 157 21.76 8.22 -10.00
N GLU A 158 20.95 9.09 -10.60
CA GLU A 158 21.22 9.66 -11.93
C GLU A 158 22.51 10.49 -11.93
N LEU A 159 22.72 11.33 -10.91
CA LEU A 159 23.96 12.08 -10.71
C LEU A 159 25.18 11.17 -10.66
N ALA A 160 25.11 10.07 -9.90
CA ALA A 160 26.22 9.12 -9.79
C ALA A 160 26.49 8.35 -11.10
N SER A 161 25.51 8.28 -12.01
CA SER A 161 25.65 7.59 -13.30
C SER A 161 26.34 8.43 -14.38
N LEU A 162 26.49 9.75 -14.19
CA LEU A 162 27.09 10.63 -15.19
C LEU A 162 28.62 10.54 -15.16
N PRO A 163 29.29 10.37 -16.32
CA PRO A 163 30.74 10.16 -16.35
C PRO A 163 31.57 11.42 -16.06
N HIS A 164 31.06 12.63 -16.36
CA HIS A 164 31.81 13.87 -16.22
C HIS A 164 31.39 14.70 -15.01
N ARG A 165 32.38 15.19 -14.25
CA ARG A 165 32.16 16.01 -13.05
C ARG A 165 31.42 17.33 -13.35
N ALA A 166 31.62 17.91 -14.54
CA ALA A 166 30.95 19.14 -14.95
C ALA A 166 29.43 18.94 -15.03
N ASP A 167 28.98 17.84 -15.66
CA ASP A 167 27.57 17.48 -15.78
C ASP A 167 26.96 17.16 -14.42
N GLN A 168 27.67 16.42 -13.57
CA GLN A 168 27.25 16.14 -12.19
C GLN A 168 27.02 17.43 -11.40
N LEU A 169 27.93 18.40 -11.51
CA LEU A 169 27.81 19.69 -10.83
C LEU A 169 26.62 20.51 -11.35
N ALA A 170 26.42 20.54 -12.66
CA ALA A 170 25.31 21.26 -13.28
C ALA A 170 23.96 20.67 -12.85
N LEU A 171 23.80 19.35 -12.95
CA LEU A 171 22.57 18.67 -12.56
C LEU A 171 22.30 18.81 -11.05
N ARG A 172 23.34 18.77 -10.21
CA ARG A 172 23.21 18.97 -8.76
C ARG A 172 22.74 20.39 -8.41
N ARG A 173 23.27 21.41 -9.11
CA ARG A 173 22.85 22.81 -8.94
C ARG A 173 21.39 23.00 -9.34
N PHE A 174 21.01 22.46 -10.49
CA PHE A 174 19.62 22.48 -10.98
C PHE A 174 18.67 21.85 -9.97
N PHE A 175 18.97 20.64 -9.50
CA PHE A 175 18.14 19.94 -8.54
C PHE A 175 18.02 20.70 -7.21
N ARG A 176 19.13 21.25 -6.70
CA ARG A 176 19.10 22.09 -5.48
C ARG A 176 18.20 23.31 -5.64
N TRP A 177 18.25 23.98 -6.78
CA TRP A 177 17.38 25.12 -7.09
C TRP A 177 15.91 24.71 -7.13
N GLN A 178 15.59 23.58 -7.79
CA GLN A 178 14.24 23.04 -7.85
C GLN A 178 13.69 22.72 -6.45
N GLN A 179 14.51 22.10 -5.60
CA GLN A 179 14.14 21.80 -4.21
C GLN A 179 13.90 23.07 -3.37
N GLN A 180 14.78 24.07 -3.50
CA GLN A 180 14.62 25.35 -2.79
C GLN A 180 13.33 26.06 -3.18
N ARG A 181 12.95 26.02 -4.46
CA ARG A 181 11.68 26.58 -4.94
C ARG A 181 10.45 25.88 -4.39
N ARG A 182 10.59 24.64 -3.91
CA ARG A 182 9.49 23.79 -3.45
C ARG A 182 9.49 23.55 -1.95
N ALA A 183 10.45 24.12 -1.21
CA ALA A 183 10.59 23.95 0.24
C ALA A 183 9.34 24.36 1.04
N ALA A 184 8.40 25.10 0.44
CA ALA A 184 7.13 25.48 1.06
C ALA A 184 5.95 24.55 0.74
N SER A 185 6.11 23.52 -0.10
CA SER A 185 5.00 22.68 -0.57
C SER A 185 5.34 21.19 -0.54
N THR A 186 4.44 20.37 0.00
CA THR A 186 4.50 18.91 -0.15
C THR A 186 4.30 18.54 -1.61
N LEU A 187 5.19 17.72 -2.17
CA LEU A 187 5.04 17.23 -3.53
C LEU A 187 3.81 16.32 -3.62
N THR A 188 3.03 16.54 -4.67
CA THR A 188 1.99 15.61 -5.09
C THR A 188 2.57 14.52 -5.98
N LEU A 189 1.81 13.45 -6.21
CA LEU A 189 2.18 12.39 -7.16
C LEU A 189 2.51 12.94 -8.55
N SER A 190 1.71 13.88 -9.06
CA SER A 190 1.92 14.47 -10.39
C SER A 190 3.18 15.33 -10.44
N MET A 191 3.44 16.10 -9.38
CA MET A 191 4.66 16.90 -9.26
C MET A 191 5.91 16.02 -9.27
N ALA A 192 5.93 14.93 -8.50
CA ALA A 192 7.07 14.01 -8.53
C ALA A 192 7.20 13.22 -9.83
N ALA A 193 6.09 12.92 -10.52
CA ALA A 193 6.14 12.32 -11.85
C ALA A 193 6.76 13.28 -12.89
N ASN A 194 6.40 14.56 -12.82
CA ASN A 194 6.98 15.61 -13.66
C ASN A 194 8.48 15.77 -13.37
N ASP A 195 8.86 15.87 -12.09
CA ASP A 195 10.27 16.03 -11.71
C ASP A 195 11.13 14.84 -12.17
N ARG A 196 10.59 13.62 -12.12
CA ARG A 196 11.27 12.43 -12.68
C ARG A 196 11.41 12.47 -14.19
N THR A 197 10.38 12.94 -14.89
CA THR A 197 10.40 13.07 -16.35
C THR A 197 11.44 14.11 -16.77
N GLU A 198 11.47 15.25 -16.09
CA GLU A 198 12.44 16.33 -16.30
C GLU A 198 13.87 15.85 -16.02
N LEU A 199 14.10 15.18 -14.89
CA LEU A 199 15.40 14.60 -14.54
C LEU A 199 15.89 13.63 -15.62
N ARG A 200 15.03 12.74 -16.13
CA ARG A 200 15.40 11.83 -17.22
C ARG A 200 15.71 12.56 -18.50
N ALA A 201 14.95 13.61 -18.84
CA ALA A 201 15.21 14.39 -20.05
C ALA A 201 16.58 15.07 -19.99
N ILE A 202 16.92 15.69 -18.86
CA ILE A 202 18.23 16.32 -18.66
C ILE A 202 19.34 15.26 -18.69
N SER A 203 19.20 14.13 -17.97
CA SER A 203 20.17 13.04 -18.02
C SER A 203 20.38 12.50 -19.44
N SER A 204 19.31 12.32 -20.21
CA SER A 204 19.39 11.86 -21.60
C SER A 204 20.10 12.86 -22.50
N LEU A 205 19.83 14.16 -22.34
CA LEU A 205 20.54 15.22 -23.06
C LEU A 205 22.04 15.20 -22.74
N LEU A 206 22.41 15.13 -21.46
CA LEU A 206 23.81 15.07 -21.04
C LEU A 206 24.51 13.83 -21.60
N ARG A 207 23.85 12.67 -21.59
CA ARG A 207 24.39 11.45 -22.20
C ARG A 207 24.57 11.61 -23.72
N ALA A 208 23.64 12.25 -24.41
CA ALA A 208 23.76 12.52 -25.84
C ALA A 208 24.94 13.46 -26.15
N LEU A 209 25.11 14.53 -25.38
CA LEU A 209 26.28 15.42 -25.50
C LEU A 209 27.60 14.65 -25.28
N ASN A 210 27.63 13.80 -24.27
CA ASN A 210 28.81 13.00 -23.94
C ASN A 210 29.18 12.01 -25.06
N VAL A 211 28.20 11.48 -25.80
CA VAL A 211 28.44 10.64 -26.98
C VAL A 211 29.12 11.43 -28.10
N GLU A 212 28.76 12.71 -28.26
CA GLU A 212 29.37 13.63 -29.23
C GLU A 212 30.73 14.21 -28.73
N GLY A 213 31.22 13.77 -27.56
CA GLY A 213 32.48 14.23 -26.98
C GLY A 213 32.39 15.59 -26.27
N PHE A 214 31.18 16.10 -26.06
CA PHE A 214 30.94 17.37 -25.35
C PHE A 214 30.37 17.13 -23.95
N THR A 215 30.63 18.08 -23.04
CA THR A 215 29.96 18.17 -21.74
C THR A 215 29.03 19.37 -21.74
N ILE A 216 28.23 19.55 -20.70
CA ILE A 216 27.40 20.76 -20.58
C ILE A 216 28.22 22.07 -20.57
N ALA A 217 29.50 22.00 -20.19
CA ALA A 217 30.39 23.16 -20.14
C ALA A 217 31.08 23.46 -21.48
N THR A 218 31.13 22.49 -22.39
CA THR A 218 31.84 22.59 -23.67
C THR A 218 30.91 22.53 -24.89
N GLY A 219 29.67 22.07 -24.70
CA GLY A 219 28.65 22.07 -25.75
C GLY A 219 28.14 23.49 -26.01
N GLU A 220 27.98 23.83 -27.29
CA GLU A 220 27.39 25.09 -27.74
C GLU A 220 25.99 24.84 -28.29
N GLN A 221 25.05 25.72 -27.96
CA GLN A 221 23.69 25.70 -28.53
C GLN A 221 23.72 26.47 -29.86
N ARG A 222 23.59 25.75 -30.97
CA ARG A 222 23.48 26.32 -32.32
C ARG A 222 22.04 26.67 -32.68
#